data_AF-M5Q040-F1
#
_entry.id   AF-M5Q040-F1
#
_cell.length_a   1.000
_cell.length_b   1.000
_cell.length_c   1.000
_cell.angle_alpha   90.00
_cell.angle_beta   90.00
_cell.angle_gamma   90.00
#
_symmetry.space_group_name_H-M   'P 1'
#
loop_
_entity.id
_entity.type
_entity.pdbx_description
1 polymer ?
#
loop_
_entity_poly.entity_id
_entity_poly.type
_entity_poly.pdbx_seq_one_letter_code
_entity_poly.pdbx_strand_id
1 'polypeptide(L)' 'MEAATVSSKYQIVIPRSVRKAMDIRPGQEIQVIIHEGRIELLPVRDV' A
#
# COMPACT_ATOMS: atom_id res chain seq x y z
N MET A 1 -4.73 -12.83 -7.56
CA MET A 1 -3.54 -12.60 -6.71
C MET A 1 -2.63 -11.68 -7.51
N GLU A 2 -2.38 -10.45 -7.06
CA GLU A 2 -1.45 -9.55 -7.73
C GLU A 2 -0.21 -9.40 -6.84
N ALA A 3 0.95 -9.77 -7.36
CA ALA A 3 2.22 -9.65 -6.67
C ALA A 3 2.92 -8.36 -7.11
N ALA A 4 3.56 -7.68 -6.16
CA ALA A 4 4.46 -6.56 -6.44
C ALA A 4 5.89 -6.96 -6.10
N THR A 5 6.84 -6.58 -6.95
CA THR A 5 8.27 -6.77 -6.68
C THR A 5 8.77 -5.64 -5.79
N VAL A 6 9.55 -5.98 -4.78
CA VAL A 6 10.26 -5.02 -3.94
C VAL A 6 11.47 -4.49 -4.73
N SER A 7 11.55 -3.18 -4.91
CA SER A 7 12.69 -2.54 -5.56
C SER A 7 13.92 -2.53 -4.67
N SER A 8 15.09 -2.20 -5.22
CA SER A 8 16.33 -2.04 -4.43
C SER A 8 16.25 -0.95 -3.34
N LYS A 9 15.28 -0.05 -3.44
CA LYS A 9 14.99 0.97 -2.43
C LYS A 9 13.91 0.53 -1.43
N TYR A 10 13.60 -0.75 -1.39
CA TYR A 10 12.55 -1.33 -0.54
C TYR A 10 11.15 -0.76 -0.83
N GLN A 11 10.92 -0.27 -2.05
CA GLN A 11 9.61 0.24 -2.45
C GLN A 11 8.82 -0.86 -3.16
N ILE A 12 7.52 -0.89 -2.95
CA ILE A 12 6.58 -1.67 -3.76
C ILE A 12 5.70 -0.71 -4.57
N VAL A 13 5.46 -1.06 -5.82
CA VAL A 13 4.46 -0.35 -6.63
C VAL A 13 3.10 -0.95 -6.32
N ILE A 14 2.20 -0.14 -5.76
CA ILE A 14 0.81 -0.56 -5.53
C ILE A 14 0.17 -0.86 -6.89
N PRO A 15 -0.29 -2.10 -7.15
CA PRO A 15 -0.86 -2.48 -8.44
C PRO A 15 -2.10 -1.66 -8.79
N ARG A 16 -2.38 -1.54 -10.10
CA ARG A 16 -3.42 -0.64 -10.61
C ARG A 16 -4.82 -0.99 -10.07
N SER A 17 -5.14 -2.28 -9.94
CA SER A 17 -6.43 -2.74 -9.41
C SER A 17 -6.63 -2.32 -7.96
N VAL A 18 -5.59 -2.48 -7.12
CA VAL A 18 -5.61 -2.10 -5.71
C VAL A 18 -5.77 -0.59 -5.54
N ARG A 19 -5.01 0.22 -6.31
CA ARG A 19 -5.16 1.69 -6.28
C ARG A 19 -6.59 2.13 -6.59
N LYS A 20 -7.23 1.52 -7.59
CA LYS A 20 -8.61 1.83 -7.98
C LYS A 20 -9.62 1.38 -6.94
N ALA A 21 -9.47 0.18 -6.40
CA ALA A 21 -10.41 -0.39 -5.43
C ALA A 21 -10.42 0.38 -4.10
N MET A 22 -9.28 0.97 -3.72
CA MET A 22 -9.12 1.71 -2.48
C MET A 22 -9.09 3.25 -2.64
N ASP A 23 -9.30 3.76 -3.86
CA ASP A 23 -9.17 5.19 -4.23
C ASP A 23 -7.89 5.85 -3.70
N ILE A 24 -6.75 5.15 -3.82
CA ILE A 24 -5.45 5.65 -3.33
C ILE A 24 -4.92 6.73 -4.28
N ARG A 25 -4.57 7.89 -3.73
CA ARG A 25 -4.08 9.05 -4.50
C ARG A 25 -2.58 9.29 -4.27
N PRO A 26 -1.84 9.82 -5.26
CA PRO A 26 -0.46 10.24 -5.05
C PRO A 26 -0.35 11.27 -3.92
N GLY A 27 0.63 11.08 -3.03
CA GLY A 27 0.84 11.96 -1.87
C GLY A 27 -0.01 11.62 -0.65
N GLN A 28 -0.92 10.65 -0.73
CA GLN A 28 -1.70 10.19 0.42
C GLN A 28 -0.81 9.50 1.45
N GLU A 29 -0.99 9.85 2.73
CA GLU A 29 -0.30 9.21 3.84
C GLU A 29 -0.89 7.82 4.12
N ILE A 30 -0.01 6.85 4.40
CA ILE A 30 -0.37 5.47 4.68
C ILE A 30 0.40 5.02 5.91
N GLN A 31 -0.33 4.50 6.90
CA GLN A 31 0.26 3.83 8.05
C GLN A 31 0.62 2.39 7.69
N VAL A 32 1.80 1.95 8.11
CA VAL A 32 2.34 0.61 7.86
C VAL A 32 2.42 -0.14 9.19
N ILE A 33 1.75 -1.28 9.29
CA ILE A 33 1.79 -2.13 10.49
C ILE A 33 2.18 -3.56 10.13
N ILE A 34 2.87 -4.24 11.05
CA ILE A 34 3.17 -5.67 10.95
C ILE A 34 2.15 -6.40 11.81
N HIS A 35 1.41 -7.33 11.20
CA HIS A 35 0.42 -8.12 11.89
C HIS A 35 0.43 -9.55 11.34
N GLU A 36 0.59 -10.56 12.20
CA GLU A 36 0.53 -11.98 11.82
C GLU A 36 1.38 -12.36 10.59
N GLY A 37 2.62 -11.87 10.54
CA GLY A 37 3.56 -12.22 9.45
C GLY A 37 3.25 -11.55 8.10
N ARG A 38 2.31 -10.60 8.05
CA ARG A 38 2.05 -9.75 6.88
C ARG A 38 2.21 -8.26 7.24
N ILE A 39 2.33 -7.44 6.20
CA ILE A 39 2.29 -5.99 6.30
C ILE A 39 0.87 -5.54 5.93
N GLU A 40 0.26 -4.71 6.78
CA GLU A 40 -1.00 -4.04 6.45
C GLU A 40 -0.73 -2.55 6.18
N LEU A 41 -1.36 -2.04 5.12
CA LEU A 41 -1.23 -0.67 4.65
C LEU A 41 -2.58 0.02 4.84
N LEU A 42 -2.63 0.99 5.75
CA LEU A 42 -3.85 1.67 6.15
C LEU A 42 -3.78 3.12 5.68
N PRO A 43 -4.60 3.55 4.71
CA PRO A 43 -4.64 4.95 4.31
C PRO A 43 -5.12 5.82 5.48
N VAL A 44 -4.37 6.86 5.80
CA VAL A 44 -4.82 7.86 6.77
C VAL A 44 -5.94 8.64 6.10
N ARG A 45 -7.12 8.65 6.73
CA ARG A 45 -8.26 9.44 6.31
C ARG A 45 -8.37 10.60 7.28
N ASP A 46 -8.37 11.82 6.76
CA ASP A 46 -8.78 12.98 7.56
C ASP A 46 -10.22 12.74 8.04
N VAL A 47 -10.45 12.96 9.33
CA VAL A 47 -11.76 12.81 9.99
C VAL A 47 -12.67 13.98 9.61
#